data_AF-A0A183ET34-F1
#
_entry.id   AF-A0A183ET34-F1
#
_cell.length_a   1.000
_cell.length_b   1.000
_cell.length_c   1.000
_cell.angle_alpha   90.00
_cell.angle_beta   90.00
_cell.angle_gamma   90.00
#
_symmetry.space_group_name_H-M   'P 1'
#
loop_
_entity.id
_entity.type
_entity.pdbx_description
1 polymer ?
#
loop_
_entity_poly.entity_id
_entity_poly.type
_entity_poly.pdbx_seq_one_letter_code
_entity_poly.pdbx_strand_id
1 'polypeptide(L)'
;TGEVDERIGVDQGSFSLGLSIDDQNRIIAAIRGQPLLRVFQNGKLVSDLSPAFSEELSAIWSEVLFENGRLHIVDYLTSTLKTFRYPIGSSTDSNDA
;
A
#
# COMPACT_ATOMS: atom_id res chain seq x y z
N THR A 1 16.22 -22.96 5.07
CA THR A 1 15.68 -22.15 6.18
C THR A 1 15.53 -20.75 5.65
N GLY A 2 14.31 -20.19 5.64
CA GLY A 2 14.12 -18.80 5.25
C GLY A 2 14.63 -17.91 6.37
N GLU A 3 15.83 -17.36 6.20
CA GLU A 3 16.39 -16.39 7.13
C GLU A 3 15.61 -15.08 6.97
N VAL A 4 15.12 -14.53 8.08
CA VAL A 4 14.45 -13.23 8.06
C VAL A 4 15.54 -12.18 8.12
N ASP A 5 15.93 -11.66 6.96
CA ASP A 5 17.02 -10.68 6.83
C ASP A 5 16.67 -9.34 7.50
N GLU A 6 15.40 -8.93 7.44
CA GLU A 6 14.95 -7.64 7.99
C GLU A 6 13.47 -7.70 8.40
N ARG A 7 13.15 -7.18 9.59
CA ARG A 7 11.77 -6.97 10.03
C ARG A 7 11.36 -5.53 9.76
N ILE A 8 10.42 -5.34 8.85
CA ILE A 8 9.85 -4.01 8.56
C ILE A 8 8.85 -3.64 9.66
N GLY A 9 9.01 -2.45 10.28
CA GLY A 9 8.00 -1.88 11.17
C GLY A 9 8.08 -2.22 12.67
N VAL A 10 9.22 -2.72 13.16
CA VAL A 10 9.41 -3.13 14.57
C VAL A 10 9.15 -2.00 15.59
N ASP A 11 9.39 -0.75 15.18
CA ASP A 11 9.33 0.42 16.07
C ASP A 11 8.05 1.26 15.92
N GLN A 12 7.12 0.87 15.02
CA GLN A 12 5.92 1.66 14.70
C GLN A 12 4.59 0.94 14.93
N GLY A 13 4.61 -0.19 15.64
CA GLY A 13 3.42 -0.96 15.99
C GLY A 13 2.95 -1.90 14.87
N SER A 14 2.56 -3.11 15.28
CA SER A 14 2.23 -4.23 14.39
C SER A 14 0.93 -4.05 13.61
N PHE A 15 0.93 -3.46 12.40
CA PHE A 15 -0.35 -3.15 11.75
C PHE A 15 -0.34 -3.20 10.21
N SER A 16 -0.79 -4.32 9.64
CA SER A 16 -1.45 -4.32 8.33
C SER A 16 -2.67 -5.26 8.36
N LEU A 17 -3.83 -4.76 7.96
CA LEU A 17 -5.02 -5.61 7.73
C LEU A 17 -5.10 -6.07 6.27
N GLY A 18 -4.50 -5.31 5.36
CA GLY A 18 -4.39 -5.63 3.93
C GLY A 18 -2.97 -5.40 3.44
N LEU A 19 -2.41 -6.41 2.79
CA LEU A 19 -1.15 -6.34 2.06
C LEU A 19 -1.41 -6.76 0.62
N SER A 20 -0.82 -6.04 -0.32
CA SER A 20 -0.76 -6.43 -1.71
C SER A 20 0.62 -6.17 -2.27
N ILE A 21 0.86 -6.65 -3.49
CA ILE A 21 2.12 -6.46 -4.21
C ILE A 21 1.77 -5.90 -5.59
N ASP A 22 2.48 -4.88 -6.02
CA ASP A 22 2.31 -4.34 -7.37
C ASP A 22 3.21 -5.01 -8.41
N ASP A 23 3.10 -4.56 -9.67
CA ASP A 23 3.88 -5.10 -10.79
C ASP A 23 5.41 -4.93 -10.64
N GLN A 24 5.87 -4.09 -9.70
CA GLN A 24 7.29 -3.86 -9.42
C GLN A 24 7.79 -4.62 -8.19
N ASN A 25 6.99 -5.55 -7.64
CA ASN A 25 7.25 -6.24 -6.38
C ASN A 25 7.33 -5.31 -5.17
N ARG A 26 6.67 -4.16 -5.22
CA ARG A 26 6.54 -3.26 -4.05
C ARG A 26 5.40 -3.72 -3.17
N ILE A 27 5.61 -3.70 -1.86
CA ILE A 27 4.58 -4.02 -0.88
C ILE A 27 3.69 -2.79 -0.71
N ILE A 28 2.39 -2.96 -0.89
CA ILE A 28 1.38 -1.96 -0.55
C ILE A 28 0.72 -2.38 0.76
N ALA A 29 0.71 -1.50 1.75
CA ALA A 29 0.17 -1.78 3.08
C ALA A 29 -0.87 -0.73 3.50
N ALA A 30 -2.04 -1.20 3.92
CA ALA A 30 -3.00 -0.41 4.68
C ALA A 30 -2.74 -0.57 6.19
N ILE A 31 -2.50 0.54 6.88
CA ILE A 31 -2.12 0.52 8.30
C ILE A 31 -3.36 0.59 9.19
N ARG A 32 -3.50 -0.36 10.12
CA ARG A 32 -4.67 -0.43 11.02
C ARG A 32 -4.73 0.80 11.95
N GLY A 33 -5.93 1.35 12.12
CA GLY A 33 -6.22 2.44 13.07
C GLY A 33 -5.87 3.85 12.59
N GLN A 34 -5.35 3.98 11.37
CA GLN A 34 -5.12 5.26 10.70
C GLN A 34 -5.51 5.10 9.23
N PRO A 35 -6.08 6.11 8.54
CA PRO A 35 -6.36 6.07 7.10
C PRO A 35 -5.07 6.17 6.27
N LEU A 36 -4.09 5.31 6.54
CA LEU A 36 -2.79 5.32 5.87
C LEU A 36 -2.64 4.17 4.88
N LEU A 37 -2.14 4.53 3.70
CA LEU A 37 -1.77 3.62 2.63
C LEU A 37 -0.33 3.91 2.22
N ARG A 38 0.55 2.94 2.42
CA ARG A 38 2.00 3.11 2.24
C ARG A 38 2.57 2.06 1.31
N VAL A 39 3.63 2.44 0.59
CA VAL A 39 4.32 1.56 -0.36
C VAL A 39 5.76 1.38 0.10
N PHE A 40 6.21 0.13 0.12
CA PHE A 40 7.54 -0.25 0.56
C PHE A 40 8.30 -1.03 -0.52
N GLN A 41 9.60 -0.83 -0.60
CA GLN A 41 10.53 -1.62 -1.42
C GLN A 41 11.78 -1.88 -0.59
N ASN A 42 12.24 -3.14 -0.55
CA ASN A 42 13.49 -3.53 0.13
C ASN A 42 13.59 -2.98 1.57
N GLY A 43 12.55 -3.20 2.38
CA GLY A 43 12.54 -2.75 3.77
C GLY A 43 12.15 -1.28 4.00
N LYS A 44 12.14 -0.45 2.95
CA LYS A 44 12.04 1.01 3.08
C LYS A 44 10.73 1.56 2.55
N LEU A 45 10.20 2.59 3.21
CA LEU A 45 9.07 3.38 2.72
C LEU A 45 9.50 4.16 1.48
N VAL A 46 8.81 3.94 0.35
CA VAL A 46 9.08 4.64 -0.91
C VAL A 46 7.97 5.63 -1.29
N SER A 47 6.76 5.45 -0.77
CA SER A 47 5.66 6.38 -1.01
C SER A 47 4.58 6.32 0.07
N ASP A 48 4.02 7.48 0.40
CA ASP A 48 2.81 7.63 1.21
C ASP A 48 1.67 8.07 0.28
N LEU A 49 0.69 7.19 0.11
CA LEU A 49 -0.44 7.39 -0.79
C LEU A 49 -1.66 7.99 -0.07
N SER A 50 -1.61 8.11 1.25
CA SER A 50 -2.73 8.57 2.08
C SER A 50 -3.27 9.95 1.67
N PRO A 51 -2.43 10.95 1.30
CA PRO A 51 -2.93 12.25 0.85
C PRO A 51 -3.75 12.17 -0.44
N ALA A 52 -3.49 11.19 -1.31
CA ALA A 52 -4.26 11.00 -2.54
C ALA A 52 -5.68 10.47 -2.27
N PHE A 53 -5.96 9.99 -1.05
CA PHE A 53 -7.19 9.30 -0.70
C PHE A 53 -7.83 9.82 0.61
N SER A 54 -7.35 10.95 1.14
CA SER A 54 -7.65 11.40 2.50
C SER A 54 -9.12 11.76 2.76
N GLU A 55 -9.85 12.19 1.73
CA GLU A 55 -11.29 12.47 1.83
C GLU A 55 -12.15 11.20 1.71
N GLU A 56 -11.54 10.11 1.24
CA GLU A 56 -12.25 8.90 0.84
C GLU A 56 -12.02 7.72 1.80
N LEU A 57 -11.00 7.75 2.64
CA LEU A 57 -10.70 6.63 3.53
C LEU A 57 -11.16 6.91 4.97
N SER A 58 -12.15 6.15 5.42
CA SER A 58 -12.49 6.05 6.85
C SER A 58 -11.32 5.36 7.60
N ALA A 59 -11.19 5.55 8.92
CA ALA A 59 -9.99 5.25 9.74
C ALA A 59 -9.57 3.76 9.92
N ILE A 60 -9.86 2.91 8.94
CA ILE A 60 -9.34 1.58 8.60
C ILE A 60 -9.82 0.38 9.42
N TRP A 61 -10.62 -0.43 8.71
CA TRP A 61 -10.51 -1.88 8.60
C TRP A 61 -10.63 -2.30 7.12
N SER A 62 -9.53 -2.41 6.38
CA SER A 62 -9.58 -2.64 4.92
C SER A 62 -8.54 -3.60 4.35
N GLU A 63 -8.99 -4.44 3.41
CA GLU A 63 -8.19 -5.22 2.47
C GLU A 63 -7.75 -4.33 1.31
N VAL A 64 -6.56 -4.57 0.78
CA VAL A 64 -6.00 -3.84 -0.35
C VAL A 64 -5.63 -4.86 -1.43
N LEU A 65 -6.09 -4.62 -2.65
CA LEU A 65 -5.76 -5.43 -3.83
C LEU A 65 -5.20 -4.52 -4.92
N PHE A 66 -4.15 -4.99 -5.59
CA PHE A 66 -3.63 -4.36 -6.79
C PHE A 66 -3.96 -5.19 -8.02
N GLU A 67 -4.50 -4.56 -9.06
CA GLU A 67 -4.82 -5.21 -10.32
C GLU A 67 -4.67 -4.21 -11.48
N ASN A 68 -3.85 -4.53 -12.48
CA ASN A 68 -3.73 -3.77 -13.73
C ASN A 68 -3.52 -2.24 -13.52
N GLY A 69 -2.62 -1.86 -12.61
CA GLY A 69 -2.35 -0.45 -12.30
C GLY A 69 -3.47 0.25 -11.53
N ARG A 70 -4.41 -0.50 -10.96
CA ARG A 70 -5.47 0.00 -10.09
C ARG A 70 -5.30 -0.56 -8.69
N LEU A 71 -5.74 0.26 -7.73
CA LEU A 71 -5.82 -0.12 -6.34
C LEU A 71 -7.27 -0.22 -5.92
N HIS A 72 -7.60 -1.35 -5.32
CA HIS A 72 -8.92 -1.64 -4.77
C HIS A 72 -8.80 -1.67 -3.26
N ILE A 73 -9.63 -0.90 -2.58
CA ILE A 73 -9.67 -0.81 -1.12
C ILE A 73 -11.08 -1.17 -0.67
N VAL A 74 -11.18 -2.25 0.11
CA VAL A 74 -12.46 -2.71 0.67
C VAL A 74 -12.60 -2.17 2.07
N ASP A 75 -13.60 -1.32 2.33
CA ASP A 75 -13.97 -0.90 3.69
C ASP A 75 -15.10 -1.80 4.20
N TYR A 76 -14.78 -2.72 5.12
CA TYR A 76 -15.76 -3.64 5.67
C TYR A 76 -16.79 -2.97 6.59
N LEU A 77 -16.46 -1.84 7.23
CA LEU A 77 -17.40 -1.15 8.12
C LEU A 77 -18.54 -0.51 7.34
N THR A 78 -18.19 0.14 6.24
CA THR A 78 -19.17 0.80 5.36
C THR A 78 -19.70 -0.15 4.28
N SER A 79 -19.14 -1.36 4.18
CA SER A 79 -19.43 -2.31 3.11
C SER A 79 -19.24 -1.70 1.72
N THR A 80 -18.15 -0.93 1.55
CA THR A 80 -17.84 -0.26 0.28
C THR A 80 -16.54 -0.78 -0.33
N LEU A 81 -16.50 -0.79 -1.66
CA LEU A 81 -15.30 -0.99 -2.44
C LEU A 81 -14.96 0.32 -3.13
N LYS A 82 -13.74 0.82 -2.92
CA LYS A 82 -13.21 1.99 -3.60
C LYS A 82 -12.09 1.59 -4.54
N THR A 83 -12.08 2.17 -5.72
CA THR A 83 -11.09 1.85 -6.76
C THR A 83 -10.41 3.11 -7.23
N PHE A 84 -9.08 3.07 -7.26
CA PHE A 84 -8.23 4.20 -7.58
C PHE A 84 -7.24 3.84 -8.68
N ARG A 85 -6.81 4.84 -9.45
CA ARG A 85 -5.62 4.68 -10.28
C ARG A 85 -4.41 4.63 -9.36
N TYR A 86 -3.56 3.63 -9.52
CA TYR A 86 -2.33 3.54 -8.75
C TYR A 86 -1.39 4.67 -9.19
N PRO A 87 -1.01 5.60 -8.29
CA PRO A 87 -0.39 6.86 -8.68
C PRO A 87 1.13 6.74 -8.89
N ILE A 88 1.71 5.58 -8.57
CA ILE A 88 3.14 5.35 -8.78
C ILE A 88 3.30 4.64 -10.11
N GLY A 89 3.85 5.36 -11.09
CA GLY A 89 4.18 4.77 -12.38
C GLY A 89 5.16 3.61 -12.23
N SER A 90 5.21 2.74 -13.25
CA SER A 90 6.44 2.03 -13.50
C SER A 90 7.51 3.10 -13.69
N SER A 91 8.59 3.04 -12.93
CA SER A 91 9.82 3.70 -13.32
C SER A 91 10.16 3.18 -14.72
N THR A 92 9.71 3.89 -15.74
CA THR A 92 10.34 3.80 -17.05
C THR A 92 11.70 4.40 -16.79
N ASP A 93 12.72 3.55 -16.83
CA ASP A 93 14.09 4.01 -16.96
C ASP A 93 14.07 5.07 -18.06
N SER A 94 14.34 6.31 -17.67
CA SER A 94 14.62 7.38 -18.61
C SER A 94 15.99 7.08 -19.22
N ASN A 95 16.03 6.12 -20.13
CA ASN A 95 16.99 6.13 -21.22
C ASN A 95 16.43 7.08 -22.26
N ASP A 96 16.67 8.37 -22.07
CA ASP A 96 16.58 9.35 -23.14
C ASP A 96 17.87 10.20 -23.15
N ALA A 97 18.65 9.92 -24.20
CA ALA A 97 19.75 10.68 -24.83
C ALA A 97 21.09 10.86 -24.09
#